data_AF-A0A2T5K6J6-F1
#
_entry.id   AF-A0A2T5K6J6-F1
#
_cell.length_a   1.000
_cell.length_b   1.000
_cell.length_c   1.000
_cell.angle_alpha   90.00
_cell.angle_beta   90.00
_cell.angle_gamma   90.00
#
_symmetry.space_group_name_H-M   'P 1'
#
loop_
_entity.id
_entity.type
_entity.pdbx_description
1 polymer ?
#
loop_
_entity_poly.entity_id
_entity_poly.type
_entity_poly.pdbx_seq_one_letter_code
_entity_poly.pdbx_strand_id
1 'polypeptide(L)'
;MGGDFGVMVKMKDKSIDLTPPPEVASVAEKGLELRRKYKRGGTNVGVARARDLKGRKSLSPQTIKRMVNFFDRQEVHKQDENFGNEEDPSPEYVGWLLWGGDPGREWAQRKKAELVDSAGKVKN
;
A
#
# COMPACT_ATOMS: atom_id res chain seq x y z
N MET A 1 28.96 31.78 31.05
CA MET A 1 28.14 30.56 31.02
C MET A 1 26.92 30.90 30.17
N GLY A 2 27.00 30.73 28.85
CA GLY A 2 26.41 29.58 28.15
C GLY A 2 24.92 29.86 27.98
N GLY A 3 24.43 30.43 26.89
CA GLY A 3 24.66 30.11 25.48
C GLY A 3 23.26 29.99 24.90
N ASP A 4 22.92 30.86 23.95
CA ASP A 4 21.67 30.87 23.20
C ASP A 4 21.29 29.46 22.74
N PHE A 5 20.17 28.93 23.23
CA PHE A 5 19.51 27.80 22.57
C PHE A 5 18.70 28.34 21.39
N GLY A 6 19.44 28.63 20.32
CA GLY A 6 18.89 28.84 18.99
C GLY A 6 18.01 27.65 18.59
N VAL A 7 16.74 27.98 18.37
CA VAL A 7 15.82 27.47 17.34
C VAL A 7 16.28 26.22 16.58
N MET A 8 15.48 25.16 16.65
CA MET A 8 15.32 24.21 15.53
C MET A 8 13.85 23.79 15.42
N VAL A 9 12.98 24.73 15.04
CA VAL A 9 11.70 24.37 14.43
C VAL A 9 12.05 23.74 13.08
N LYS A 10 12.09 22.40 13.03
CA LYS A 10 12.19 21.67 11.75
C LYS A 10 10.99 22.10 10.89
N MET A 11 11.24 22.99 9.94
CA MET A 11 10.36 23.22 8.80
C MET A 11 10.15 21.85 8.15
N LYS A 12 8.96 21.26 8.36
CA LYS A 12 8.53 20.08 7.62
C LYS A 12 8.40 20.52 6.17
N ASP A 13 9.39 20.15 5.35
CA ASP A 13 9.15 19.85 3.94
C ASP A 13 7.78 19.19 3.81
N LYS A 14 6.96 19.59 2.84
CA LYS A 14 5.62 19.01 2.58
C LYS A 14 5.75 17.53 2.15
N SER A 15 6.23 16.67 3.03
CA SER A 15 6.33 15.24 2.82
C SER A 15 4.93 14.66 2.95
N ILE A 16 4.40 14.18 1.84
CA ILE A 16 3.11 13.47 1.81
C ILE A 16 3.19 12.27 2.74
N ASP A 17 2.20 12.10 3.60
CA ASP A 17 2.11 10.90 4.43
C ASP A 17 1.74 9.69 3.57
N LEU A 18 2.66 8.73 3.52
CA LEU A 18 2.58 7.46 2.78
C LEU A 18 2.41 6.27 3.72
N THR A 19 1.89 6.51 4.92
CA THR A 19 1.48 5.47 5.85
C THR A 19 0.12 4.90 5.42
N PRO A 20 -0.04 3.57 5.34
CA PRO A 20 -1.32 2.98 4.96
C PRO A 20 -2.35 3.17 6.09
N PRO A 21 -3.63 3.42 5.73
CA PRO A 21 -4.70 3.52 6.70
C PRO A 21 -5.02 2.15 7.33
N PRO A 22 -5.72 2.12 8.48
CA PRO A 22 -6.05 0.88 9.17
C PRO A 22 -6.76 -0.16 8.30
N GLU A 23 -7.67 0.29 7.42
CA GLU A 23 -8.42 -0.60 6.52
C GLU A 23 -7.50 -1.40 5.58
N VAL A 24 -6.50 -0.73 5.01
CA VAL A 24 -5.49 -1.38 4.16
C VAL A 24 -4.67 -2.40 4.95
N ALA A 25 -4.34 -2.09 6.21
CA ALA A 25 -3.61 -2.98 7.09
C ALA A 25 -4.41 -4.24 7.40
N SER A 26 -5.70 -4.11 7.72
CA SER A 26 -6.61 -5.23 7.99
C SER A 26 -6.79 -6.14 6.78
N VAL A 27 -6.91 -5.56 5.58
CA VAL A 27 -7.02 -6.35 4.33
C VAL A 27 -5.73 -7.11 4.03
N ALA A 28 -4.58 -6.46 4.19
CA ALA A 28 -3.28 -7.10 4.03
C ALA A 28 -3.06 -8.24 5.03
N GLU A 29 -3.52 -8.06 6.27
CA GLU A 29 -3.53 -9.12 7.28
C GLU A 29 -4.40 -10.30 6.83
N LYS A 30 -5.63 -10.05 6.40
CA LYS A 30 -6.52 -11.09 5.88
C LYS A 30 -5.89 -11.87 4.72
N GLY A 31 -5.23 -11.18 3.78
CA GLY A 31 -4.50 -11.84 2.69
C GLY A 31 -3.38 -12.76 3.19
N LEU A 32 -2.64 -12.38 4.23
CA LEU A 32 -1.62 -13.24 4.86
C LEU A 32 -2.24 -14.47 5.52
N GLU A 33 -3.41 -14.33 6.15
CA GLU A 33 -4.12 -15.44 6.80
C GLU A 33 -4.67 -16.44 5.79
N LEU A 34 -5.32 -15.95 4.73
CA LEU A 34 -5.81 -16.80 3.65
C LEU A 34 -4.66 -17.52 2.95
N ARG A 35 -3.55 -16.84 2.69
CA ARG A 35 -2.35 -17.48 2.14
C ARG A 35 -1.80 -18.56 3.09
N ARG A 36 -1.83 -18.34 4.40
CA ARG A 36 -1.39 -19.32 5.41
C ARG A 36 -2.31 -20.56 5.41
N LYS A 37 -3.62 -20.35 5.31
CA LYS A 37 -4.65 -21.41 5.35
C LYS A 37 -4.66 -22.24 4.06
N TYR A 38 -4.72 -21.59 2.90
CA TYR A 38 -4.92 -22.26 1.61
C TYR A 38 -3.62 -22.51 0.84
N LYS A 39 -2.49 -21.91 1.25
CA LYS A 39 -1.17 -22.02 0.60
C LYS A 39 -1.17 -21.64 -0.89
N ARG A 40 -2.10 -20.76 -1.30
CA ARG A 40 -2.27 -20.28 -2.68
C ARG A 40 -2.09 -18.77 -2.75
N GLY A 41 -1.68 -18.30 -3.93
CA GLY A 41 -1.67 -16.88 -4.28
C GLY A 41 -0.51 -16.05 -3.74
N GLY A 42 -0.20 -15.00 -4.49
CA GLY A 42 0.82 -14.00 -4.17
C GLY A 42 2.27 -14.50 -4.29
N THR A 43 3.14 -13.62 -4.80
CA THR A 43 4.59 -13.85 -4.79
C THR A 43 5.20 -13.48 -3.44
N ASN A 44 6.48 -13.85 -3.21
CA ASN A 44 7.21 -13.39 -2.02
C ASN A 44 7.22 -11.86 -1.87
N VAL A 45 7.17 -11.13 -2.99
CA VAL A 45 7.03 -9.67 -3.01
C VAL A 45 5.69 -9.22 -2.44
N GLY A 46 4.60 -9.89 -2.82
CA GLY A 46 3.26 -9.63 -2.26
C GLY A 46 3.20 -9.92 -0.76
N VAL A 47 3.82 -11.01 -0.29
CA VAL A 47 3.89 -11.33 1.15
C VAL A 47 4.69 -10.29 1.93
N ALA A 48 5.85 -9.87 1.41
CA ALA A 48 6.65 -8.82 2.03
C ALA A 48 5.86 -7.50 2.09
N ARG A 49 5.16 -7.13 1.01
CA ARG A 49 4.28 -5.95 0.96
C ARG A 49 3.18 -6.04 2.01
N ALA A 50 2.49 -7.17 2.11
CA ALA A 50 1.42 -7.37 3.09
C ALA A 50 1.92 -7.18 4.52
N ARG A 51 3.14 -7.65 4.84
CA ARG A 51 3.75 -7.43 6.16
C ARG A 51 4.04 -5.96 6.44
N ASP A 52 4.53 -5.22 5.45
CA ASP A 52 4.75 -3.78 5.59
C ASP A 52 3.44 -3.02 5.78
N LEU A 53 2.39 -3.40 5.04
CA LEU A 53 1.06 -2.80 5.12
C LEU A 53 0.38 -3.09 6.45
N LYS A 54 0.36 -4.35 6.88
CA LYS A 54 -0.13 -4.78 8.20
C LYS A 54 0.56 -4.01 9.33
N GLY A 55 1.88 -3.86 9.24
CA GLY A 55 2.67 -3.12 10.22
C GLY A 55 2.53 -1.60 10.14
N ARG A 56 1.68 -1.08 9.25
CA ARG A 56 1.49 0.35 8.96
C ARG A 56 2.81 1.10 8.79
N LYS A 57 3.76 0.49 8.09
CA LYS A 57 5.03 1.15 7.78
C LYS A 57 4.80 2.22 6.72
N SER A 58 5.42 3.39 6.90
CA SER A 58 5.44 4.41 5.87
C SER A 58 6.18 3.88 4.64
N LEU A 59 5.55 3.99 3.46
CA LEU A 59 6.08 3.46 2.21
C LEU A 59 6.81 4.55 1.41
N SER A 60 7.71 4.14 0.52
CA SER A 60 8.35 5.07 -0.40
C SER A 60 7.43 5.47 -1.57
N PRO A 61 7.61 6.66 -2.18
CA PRO A 61 6.86 7.06 -3.38
C PRO A 61 6.94 6.04 -4.53
N GLN A 62 8.09 5.39 -4.69
CA GLN A 62 8.30 4.33 -5.69
C GLN A 62 7.46 3.09 -5.37
N THR A 63 7.30 2.76 -4.09
CA THR A 63 6.45 1.67 -3.65
C THR A 63 4.98 1.96 -3.98
N ILE A 64 4.50 3.16 -3.72
CA ILE A 64 3.12 3.57 -4.07
C ILE A 64 2.88 3.42 -5.57
N LYS A 65 3.82 3.88 -6.41
CA LYS A 65 3.74 3.68 -7.88
C LYS A 65 3.69 2.20 -8.26
N ARG A 66 4.46 1.34 -7.59
CA ARG A 66 4.40 -0.12 -7.81
C ARG A 66 3.06 -0.72 -7.40
N MET A 67 2.45 -0.25 -6.31
CA MET A 67 1.12 -0.69 -5.89
C MET A 67 0.07 -0.35 -6.94
N VAL A 68 0.05 0.90 -7.43
CA VAL A 68 -0.88 1.30 -8.49
C VAL A 68 -0.71 0.44 -9.75
N ASN A 69 0.53 0.28 -10.23
CA ASN A 69 0.80 -0.55 -11.40
C ASN A 69 0.44 -2.04 -11.20
N PHE A 70 0.52 -2.54 -9.97
CA PHE A 70 0.07 -3.89 -9.65
C PHE A 70 -1.45 -3.98 -9.82
N PHE A 71 -2.21 -3.09 -9.19
CA PHE A 71 -3.67 -3.10 -9.24
C PHE A 71 -4.21 -2.86 -10.65
N ASP A 72 -3.61 -1.95 -11.43
CA ASP A 72 -4.03 -1.68 -12.81
C ASP A 72 -3.90 -2.92 -13.70
N ARG A 73 -2.86 -3.74 -13.49
CA ARG A 73 -2.69 -5.01 -14.23
C ARG A 73 -3.55 -6.14 -13.68
N GLN A 74 -3.93 -6.07 -12.41
CA GLN A 74 -4.66 -7.15 -11.73
C GLN A 74 -6.17 -6.93 -11.72
N GLU A 75 -6.65 -5.76 -12.13
CA GLU A 75 -8.08 -5.45 -12.21
C GLU A 75 -8.83 -6.39 -13.16
N VAL A 76 -8.21 -6.83 -14.26
CA VAL A 76 -8.82 -7.80 -15.18
C VAL A 76 -9.11 -9.15 -14.52
N HIS A 77 -8.30 -9.56 -13.54
CA HIS A 77 -8.47 -10.82 -12.81
C HIS A 77 -9.60 -10.79 -11.79
N LYS A 78 -10.26 -9.64 -11.58
CA LYS A 78 -11.47 -9.57 -10.76
C LYS A 78 -12.65 -10.34 -11.36
N GLN A 79 -12.58 -10.67 -12.65
CA GLN A 79 -13.57 -11.45 -13.37
C GLN A 79 -13.30 -12.97 -13.29
N ASP A 80 -12.17 -13.38 -12.70
CA ASP A 80 -11.81 -14.79 -12.58
C ASP A 80 -12.75 -15.52 -11.61
N GLU A 81 -12.95 -16.82 -11.83
CA GLU A 81 -13.79 -17.65 -10.96
C GLU A 81 -13.27 -17.63 -9.51
N ASN A 82 -14.20 -17.57 -8.55
CA ASN A 82 -13.93 -17.50 -7.10
C ASN A 82 -13.12 -16.26 -6.65
N PHE A 83 -13.01 -15.22 -7.47
CA PHE A 83 -12.52 -13.93 -7.00
C PHE A 83 -13.47 -13.37 -5.94
N GLY A 84 -12.97 -13.11 -4.72
CA GLY A 84 -13.80 -12.66 -3.60
C GLY A 84 -14.40 -13.78 -2.73
N ASN A 85 -14.17 -15.05 -3.07
CA ASN A 85 -14.59 -16.16 -2.22
C ASN A 85 -13.58 -16.37 -1.09
N GLU A 86 -14.00 -16.21 0.16
CA GLU A 86 -13.10 -16.36 1.32
C GLU A 86 -13.01 -17.79 1.83
N GLU A 87 -13.94 -18.65 1.42
CA GLU A 87 -14.01 -20.07 1.78
C GLU A 87 -13.18 -20.95 0.84
N ASP A 88 -13.09 -20.57 -0.43
CA ASP A 88 -12.14 -21.13 -1.41
C ASP A 88 -11.58 -20.00 -2.31
N PRO A 89 -10.60 -19.23 -1.81
CA PRO A 89 -10.10 -18.07 -2.52
C PRO A 89 -9.26 -18.46 -3.72
N SER A 90 -9.49 -17.76 -4.84
CA SER A 90 -8.59 -17.82 -5.99
C SER A 90 -7.20 -17.30 -5.61
N PRO A 91 -6.11 -17.85 -6.23
CA PRO A 91 -4.76 -17.33 -6.05
C PRO A 91 -4.65 -15.81 -6.31
N GLU A 92 -5.42 -15.30 -7.26
CA GLU A 92 -5.50 -13.92 -7.69
C GLU A 92 -6.15 -13.06 -6.61
N TYR A 93 -7.22 -13.55 -5.97
CA TYR A 93 -7.85 -12.86 -4.85
C TYR A 93 -6.93 -12.78 -3.63
N VAL A 94 -6.22 -13.87 -3.28
CA VAL A 94 -5.21 -13.80 -2.20
C VAL A 94 -4.11 -12.81 -2.57
N GLY A 95 -3.65 -12.81 -3.83
CA GLY A 95 -2.72 -11.82 -4.36
C GLY A 95 -3.23 -10.40 -4.17
N TRP A 96 -4.47 -10.13 -4.54
CA TRP A 96 -5.13 -8.83 -4.40
C TRP A 96 -5.14 -8.34 -2.94
N LEU A 97 -5.52 -9.20 -2.01
CA LEU A 97 -5.56 -8.88 -0.58
C LEU A 97 -4.18 -8.60 0.01
N LEU A 98 -3.14 -9.34 -0.41
CA LEU A 98 -1.76 -9.10 0.06
C LEU A 98 -1.23 -7.69 -0.28
N TRP A 99 -1.78 -7.06 -1.32
CA TRP A 99 -1.44 -5.68 -1.68
C TRP A 99 -2.37 -4.65 -1.03
N GLY A 100 -3.32 -5.08 -0.20
CA GLY A 100 -4.26 -4.22 0.54
C GLY A 100 -5.66 -4.15 -0.06
N GLY A 101 -5.95 -4.96 -1.08
CA GLY A 101 -7.25 -5.03 -1.74
C GLY A 101 -7.76 -3.69 -2.29
N ASP A 102 -9.07 -3.55 -2.39
CA ASP A 102 -9.70 -2.32 -2.90
C ASP A 102 -9.33 -1.06 -2.08
N PRO A 103 -9.33 -1.09 -0.73
CA PRO A 103 -8.85 0.04 0.06
C PRO A 103 -7.39 0.39 -0.27
N GLY A 104 -6.55 -0.62 -0.51
CA GLY A 104 -5.14 -0.45 -0.85
C GLY A 104 -4.95 0.20 -2.21
N ARG A 105 -5.78 -0.17 -3.17
CA ARG A 105 -5.81 0.43 -4.51
C ARG A 105 -6.19 1.90 -4.44
N GLU A 106 -7.33 2.22 -3.84
CA GLU A 106 -7.85 3.59 -3.76
C GLU A 106 -6.85 4.50 -3.04
N TRP A 107 -6.32 4.02 -1.91
CA TRP A 107 -5.29 4.73 -1.18
C TRP A 107 -4.03 4.98 -2.03
N ALA A 108 -3.51 3.96 -2.70
CA ALA A 108 -2.31 4.10 -3.52
C ALA A 108 -2.52 5.06 -4.72
N GLN A 109 -3.69 5.02 -5.35
CA GLN A 109 -4.06 5.94 -6.44
C GLN A 109 -4.12 7.39 -5.95
N ARG A 110 -4.79 7.63 -4.80
CA ARG A 110 -4.84 8.96 -4.18
C ARG A 110 -3.44 9.48 -3.84
N LYS A 111 -2.60 8.65 -3.22
CA LYS A 111 -1.22 9.05 -2.87
C LYS A 111 -0.34 9.29 -4.10
N LYS A 112 -0.53 8.54 -5.18
CA LYS A 112 0.14 8.81 -6.46
C LYS A 112 -0.24 10.18 -7.02
N ALA A 113 -1.52 10.57 -6.95
CA ALA A 113 -1.96 11.89 -7.39
C ALA A 113 -1.34 13.02 -6.53
N GLU A 114 -1.40 12.90 -5.19
CA GLU A 114 -0.77 13.85 -4.26
C GLU A 114 0.73 14.05 -4.57
N LEU A 115 1.45 12.97 -4.90
CA LEU A 115 2.87 12.97 -5.26
C LEU A 115 3.15 13.69 -6.59
N VAL A 116 2.28 13.52 -7.59
CA VAL A 116 2.42 14.19 -8.90
C VAL A 116 2.15 15.69 -8.74
N ASP A 117 1.09 16.07 -8.02
CA ASP A 117 0.74 17.47 -7.79
C ASP A 117 1.84 18.22 -7.02
N SER A 118 2.43 17.55 -6.03
CA SER A 118 3.53 18.13 -5.25
C SER A 118 4.79 18.31 -6.10
N ALA A 119 5.08 17.41 -7.04
CA ALA A 119 6.21 17.55 -7.97
C ALA A 119 5.97 18.63 -9.04
N GLY A 120 4.71 18.86 -9.45
CA GLY A 120 4.33 19.90 -10.41
C GLY A 120 4.45 21.32 -9.85
N LYS A 121 4.21 21.51 -8.55
CA LYS A 121 4.26 22.82 -7.87
C LYS A 121 5.67 23.36 -7.58
N VAL A 122 6.72 22.58 -7.79
CA VAL A 122 8.12 23.01 -7.54
C VAL A 122 8.69 23.82 -8.72
N LYS A 123 7.95 23.96 -9.83
CA LYS A 123 8.35 24.80 -10.97
C LYS A 123 7.64 26.15 -10.91
N ASN A 124 8.13 27.08 -10.10
CA ASN A 124 7.91 28.51 -10.34
C ASN A 124 8.96 29.38 -9.65
#